data_AF-A0A6I1ELM4-F1
#
_entry.id   AF-A0A6I1ELM4-F1
#
_cell.length_a   1.000
_cell.length_b   1.000
_cell.length_c   1.000
_cell.angle_alpha   90.00
_cell.angle_beta   90.00
_cell.angle_gamma   90.00
#
_symmetry.space_group_name_H-M   'P 1'
#
loop_
_entity.id
_entity.type
_entity.pdbx_description
1 polymer ?
#
loop_
_entity_poly.entity_id
_entity_poly.type
_entity_poly.pdbx_seq_one_letter_code
_entity_poly.pdbx_strand_id
1 'polypeptide(L)'
;MIRFNNILSVKAVIIKGGGIALDIPLHHCYEELMNGTLVPVFKTWHPPVLQNYVAVTRAASRLKRMQLFIEWYLKQRQAFDEEQRIAIHKRFGITFNL
;
A
#
# COMPACT_ATOMS: atom_id res chain seq x y z
N MET A 1 13.85 -10.81 17.85
CA MET A 1 12.82 -10.14 17.03
C MET A 1 12.84 -8.66 17.37
N ILE A 2 13.09 -7.77 16.39
CA ILE A 2 13.03 -6.31 16.61
C ILE A 2 11.58 -5.87 16.40
N ARG A 3 11.03 -5.09 17.32
CA ARG A 3 9.65 -4.60 17.27
C ARG A 3 9.64 -3.10 17.01
N PHE A 4 8.78 -2.68 16.08
CA PHE A 4 8.50 -1.28 15.80
C PHE A 4 7.02 -1.00 16.04
N ASN A 5 6.70 0.23 16.44
CA ASN A 5 5.32 0.66 16.66
C ASN A 5 4.76 1.46 15.45
N ASN A 6 5.55 1.64 14.40
CA ASN A 6 5.10 2.28 13.17
C ASN A 6 5.80 1.64 11.95
N ILE A 7 5.13 1.69 10.80
CA ILE A 7 5.61 1.07 9.56
C ILE A 7 6.77 1.83 8.91
N LEU A 8 6.89 3.13 9.16
CA LEU A 8 7.95 3.97 8.57
C LEU A 8 9.33 3.64 9.16
N SER A 9 9.39 3.31 10.45
CA SER A 9 10.59 2.84 11.14
C SER A 9 10.99 1.46 10.65
N VAL A 10 10.01 0.57 10.40
CA VAL A 10 10.27 -0.72 9.74
C VAL A 10 10.93 -0.48 8.38
N LYS A 11 10.31 0.34 7.53
CA LYS A 11 10.82 0.71 6.20
C LYS A 11 12.26 1.25 6.27
N ALA A 12 12.52 2.20 7.16
CA ALA A 12 13.84 2.82 7.31
C ALA A 12 14.94 1.82 7.67
N VAL A 13 14.63 0.78 8.45
CA VAL A 13 15.59 -0.25 8.86
C VAL A 13 15.82 -1.28 7.75
N ILE A 14 14.78 -1.72 7.05
CA ILE A 14 14.95 -2.70 5.97
C ILE A 14 15.68 -2.14 4.76
N ILE A 15 15.50 -0.86 4.44
CA ILE A 15 16.27 -0.18 3.37
C ILE A 15 17.76 -0.19 3.69
N LYS A 16 18.14 -0.20 4.98
CA LYS A 16 19.52 -0.27 5.44
C LYS A 16 20.04 -1.71 5.59
N GLY A 17 19.31 -2.72 5.10
CA GLY A 17 19.69 -4.12 5.20
C GLY A 17 19.46 -4.73 6.59
N GLY A 18 18.60 -4.13 7.42
CA GLY A 18 18.30 -4.62 8.76
C GLY A 18 17.50 -5.93 8.83
N GLY A 19 17.22 -6.56 7.68
CA GLY A 19 16.56 -7.86 7.56
C GLY A 19 15.34 -7.84 6.64
N ILE A 20 14.41 -8.78 6.88
CA ILE A 20 13.16 -8.94 6.14
C ILE A 20 12.02 -8.37 7.00
N ALA A 21 11.18 -7.53 6.39
CA ALA A 21 9.91 -7.13 6.99
C ALA A 21 8.75 -7.91 6.37
N LEU A 22 7.80 -8.29 7.22
CA LEU A 22 6.53 -8.87 6.82
C LEU A 22 5.51 -7.76 6.60
N ASP A 23 4.63 -7.93 5.62
CA ASP A 23 3.38 -7.17 5.45
C ASP A 23 3.52 -5.65 5.36
N ILE A 24 4.57 -5.13 4.72
CA ILE A 24 4.62 -3.70 4.39
C ILE A 24 3.60 -3.41 3.29
N PRO A 25 2.64 -2.49 3.51
CA PRO A 25 1.68 -2.11 2.48
C PRO A 25 2.37 -1.58 1.22
N LEU A 26 1.89 -1.99 0.05
CA LEU A 26 2.53 -1.67 -1.22
C LEU A 26 2.76 -0.16 -1.42
N HIS A 27 1.78 0.67 -1.06
CA HIS A 27 1.90 2.13 -1.17
C HIS A 27 3.02 2.74 -0.30
N HIS A 28 3.56 2.00 0.67
CA HIS A 28 4.71 2.43 1.46
C HIS A 28 6.05 1.97 0.88
N CYS A 29 6.10 0.95 0.01
CA CYS A 29 7.35 0.37 -0.49
C CYS A 29 7.45 0.23 -2.01
N TYR A 30 6.46 0.74 -2.74
CA TYR A 30 6.39 0.63 -4.20
C TYR A 30 7.64 1.16 -4.90
N GLU A 31 8.11 2.36 -4.53
CA GLU A 31 9.28 2.97 -5.16
C GLU A 31 10.55 2.16 -4.90
N GLU A 32 10.74 1.67 -3.67
CA GLU A 32 11.91 0.86 -3.33
C GLU A 32 11.90 -0.49 -4.04
N LEU A 33 10.73 -1.10 -4.23
CA LEU A 33 10.56 -2.30 -5.03
C LEU A 33 10.90 -2.01 -6.52
N MET A 34 10.41 -0.89 -7.06
CA MET A 34 10.71 -0.49 -8.44
C MET A 34 12.17 -0.06 -8.64
N ASN A 35 12.84 0.45 -7.62
CA ASN A 35 14.25 0.81 -7.70
C ASN A 35 15.17 -0.39 -7.41
N GLY A 36 14.61 -1.51 -6.95
CA GLY A 36 15.36 -2.71 -6.58
C GLY A 36 16.10 -2.58 -5.24
N THR A 37 15.88 -1.49 -4.50
CA THR A 37 16.39 -1.32 -3.14
C THR A 37 15.73 -2.30 -2.17
N LEU A 38 14.48 -2.66 -2.44
CA LEU A 38 13.78 -3.76 -1.79
C LEU A 38 13.41 -4.81 -2.84
N VAL A 39 13.36 -6.06 -2.40
CA VAL A 39 12.93 -7.19 -3.23
C VAL A 39 11.89 -8.02 -2.48
N PRO A 40 10.83 -8.49 -3.15
CA PRO A 40 9.85 -9.36 -2.53
C PRO A 40 10.44 -10.77 -2.35
N VAL A 41 10.31 -11.34 -1.15
CA VAL A 41 10.89 -12.65 -0.80
C VAL A 41 9.88 -13.78 -1.01
N PHE A 42 8.64 -13.60 -0.55
CA PHE A 42 7.59 -14.61 -0.66
C PHE A 42 6.50 -14.16 -1.65
N LYS A 43 6.50 -14.73 -2.85
CA LYS A 43 5.58 -14.30 -3.93
C LYS A 43 4.17 -14.88 -3.83
N THR A 44 4.02 -15.99 -3.12
CA THR A 44 2.75 -16.72 -2.98
C THR A 44 2.13 -16.57 -1.59
N TRP A 45 2.89 -16.03 -0.64
CA TRP A 45 2.41 -15.80 0.73
C TRP A 45 1.83 -14.39 0.82
N HIS A 46 0.55 -14.32 1.17
CA HIS A 46 -0.18 -13.06 1.29
C HIS A 46 -0.96 -13.05 2.61
N PRO A 47 -0.90 -11.96 3.39
CA PRO A 47 -1.84 -11.77 4.49
C PRO A 47 -3.27 -11.58 3.93
N PRO A 48 -4.30 -11.74 4.77
CA PRO A 48 -5.67 -11.38 4.40
C PRO A 48 -5.75 -9.94 3.87
N VAL A 49 -6.55 -9.72 2.82
CA VAL A 49 -6.75 -8.39 2.25
C VAL A 49 -7.42 -7.48 3.27
N LEU A 50 -6.75 -6.38 3.61
CA LEU A 50 -7.31 -5.32 4.45
C LEU A 50 -7.98 -4.27 3.56
N GLN A 51 -9.26 -3.98 3.84
CA GLN A 51 -9.99 -2.92 3.13
C GLN A 51 -9.68 -1.55 3.75
N ASN A 52 -9.39 -0.58 2.88
CA ASN A 52 -9.26 0.82 3.27
C ASN A 52 -10.60 1.53 3.05
N TYR A 53 -10.99 2.37 4.02
CA TYR A 53 -12.24 3.13 3.96
C TYR A 53 -11.98 4.63 4.05
N VAL A 54 -12.76 5.41 3.30
CA VAL A 54 -12.83 6.86 3.47
C VAL A 54 -13.98 7.15 4.42
N ALA A 55 -13.67 7.69 5.59
CA ALA A 55 -14.66 8.05 6.60
C ALA A 55 -14.84 9.57 6.67
N VAL A 56 -16.09 10.02 6.73
CA VAL A 56 -16.45 11.42 6.96
C VAL A 56 -17.59 11.50 7.96
N THR A 57 -17.67 12.63 8.68
CA THR A 57 -18.79 12.87 9.58
C THR A 57 -20.09 13.00 8.79
N ARG A 58 -21.22 12.66 9.41
CA ARG A 58 -22.55 12.80 8.77
C ARG A 58 -22.87 14.24 8.36
N ALA A 59 -22.37 15.23 9.11
CA ALA A 59 -22.51 16.63 8.74
C ALA A 59 -21.71 16.96 7.48
N ALA A 60 -20.47 16.49 7.39
CA ALA A 60 -19.60 16.72 6.24
C ALA A 60 -20.10 15.99 4.98
N SER A 61 -20.64 14.77 5.10
CA SER A 61 -21.12 13.99 3.95
C SER A 61 -22.29 14.63 3.19
N ARG A 62 -22.99 15.58 3.82
CA ARG A 62 -24.06 16.37 3.19
C ARG A 62 -23.56 17.56 2.39
N LEU A 63 -22.29 17.96 2.57
CA LEU A 63 -21.71 19.09 1.85
C LEU A 63 -21.36 18.67 0.42
N LYS A 64 -21.86 19.39 -0.59
CA LYS A 64 -21.59 19.05 -2.00
C LYS A 64 -20.10 18.99 -2.32
N ARG A 65 -19.30 19.94 -1.80
CA ARG A 65 -17.84 19.94 -1.94
C ARG A 65 -17.17 18.68 -1.39
N MET A 66 -17.70 18.14 -0.29
CA MET A 66 -17.15 16.92 0.33
C MET A 66 -17.50 15.69 -0.50
N GLN A 67 -18.73 15.60 -1.00
CA GLN A 67 -19.15 14.53 -1.91
C GLN A 67 -18.28 14.50 -3.17
N LEU A 68 -18.08 15.66 -3.80
CA LEU A 68 -17.22 15.80 -4.99
C LEU A 68 -15.78 15.38 -4.70
N PHE A 69 -15.23 15.80 -3.55
CA PHE A 69 -13.89 15.40 -3.15
C PHE A 69 -13.77 13.90 -2.92
N ILE A 70 -14.71 13.28 -2.19
CA ILE A 70 -14.70 11.84 -1.92
C ILE A 70 -14.78 11.06 -3.24
N GLU A 71 -15.70 11.42 -4.13
CA GLU A 71 -15.86 10.77 -5.42
C GLU A 71 -14.58 10.86 -6.26
N TRP A 72 -14.01 12.07 -6.36
CA TRP A 72 -12.74 12.28 -7.03
C TRP A 72 -11.61 11.47 -6.39
N TYR A 73 -11.47 11.52 -5.06
CA TYR A 73 -10.39 10.87 -4.33
C TYR A 73 -10.46 9.35 -4.48
N LEU A 74 -11.65 8.74 -4.38
CA LEU A 74 -11.83 7.31 -4.58
C LEU A 74 -11.40 6.89 -5.99
N LYS A 75 -11.79 7.66 -7.02
CA LYS A 75 -11.38 7.39 -8.41
C LYS A 75 -9.86 7.47 -8.58
N GLN A 76 -9.24 8.52 -8.05
CA GLN A 76 -7.78 8.67 -8.12
C GLN A 76 -7.07 7.54 -7.37
N ARG A 77 -7.56 7.19 -6.18
CA ARG A 77 -6.95 6.17 -5.34
C ARG A 77 -7.02 4.77 -5.97
N GLN A 78 -8.18 4.42 -6.54
CA GLN A 78 -8.36 3.15 -7.25
C GLN A 78 -7.45 3.05 -8.47
N ALA A 79 -7.36 4.12 -9.28
CA ALA A 79 -6.48 4.14 -10.44
C ALA A 79 -5.01 3.96 -10.05
N PHE A 80 -4.58 4.64 -8.99
CA PHE A 80 -3.21 4.55 -8.47
C PHE A 80 -2.89 3.15 -7.92
N ASP A 81 -3.78 2.58 -7.09
CA ASP A 81 -3.55 1.25 -6.52
C ASP A 81 -3.54 0.16 -7.60
N GLU A 82 -4.36 0.29 -8.65
CA GLU A 82 -4.38 -0.63 -9.80
C GLU A 82 -3.10 -0.53 -10.64
N GLU A 83 -2.64 0.68 -10.96
CA GLU A 83 -1.39 0.91 -11.68
C GLU A 83 -0.20 0.26 -10.97
N GLN A 84 -0.09 0.47 -9.65
CA GLN A 84 0.97 -0.13 -8.84
C GLN A 84 0.90 -1.66 -8.83
N ARG A 85 -0.31 -2.22 -8.72
CA ARG A 85 -0.52 -3.68 -8.73
C ARG A 85 -0.09 -4.30 -10.05
N ILE A 86 -0.50 -3.73 -11.18
CA ILE A 86 -0.12 -4.21 -12.51
C ILE A 86 1.41 -4.14 -12.69
N ALA A 87 2.03 -3.02 -12.30
CA ALA A 87 3.47 -2.84 -12.42
C ALA A 87 4.26 -3.86 -11.57
N ILE A 88 3.82 -4.11 -10.33
CA ILE A 88 4.42 -5.11 -9.44
C ILE A 88 4.24 -6.53 -9.99
N HIS A 89 3.04 -6.87 -10.47
CA HIS A 89 2.79 -8.17 -11.07
C HIS A 89 3.70 -8.40 -12.28
N LYS A 90 3.78 -7.42 -13.19
CA LYS A 90 4.63 -7.49 -14.38
C LYS A 90 6.11 -7.67 -14.02
N ARG A 91 6.59 -6.98 -12.99
CA ARG A 91 8.02 -7.01 -12.61
C ARG A 91 8.41 -8.24 -11.81
N PHE A 92 7.57 -8.66 -10.86
CA PHE A 92 7.94 -9.67 -9.87
C PHE A 92 7.13 -10.97 -9.99
N GLY A 93 6.05 -11.00 -10.76
CA GLY A 93 5.14 -12.14 -10.88
C GLY A 93 4.32 -12.40 -9.62
N ILE A 94 4.06 -11.37 -8.81
CA ILE A 94 3.23 -11.47 -7.60
C ILE A 94 1.77 -11.35 -7.99
N THR A 95 0.94 -12.30 -7.55
CA THR A 95 -0.51 -12.26 -7.77
C THR A 95 -1.19 -11.84 -6.47
N PHE A 96 -1.84 -10.68 -6.49
CA PHE A 96 -2.64 -10.23 -5.35
C PHE A 96 -3.97 -10.99 -5.36
N ASN A 97 -4.22 -11.80 -4.33
CA ASN A 97 -5.55 -12.37 -4.11
C ASN A 97 -6.52 -11.22 -3.78
N LEU A 98 -7.59 -11.07 -4.57
CA LEU A 98 -8.67 -10.11 -4.33
C LEU A 98 -9.80 -10.78 -3.56
#